data_AF-G0MMU2-F1
#
_entry.id   AF-G0MMU2-F1
#
_cell.length_a   1.000
_cell.length_b   1.000
_cell.length_c   1.000
_cell.angle_alpha   90.00
_cell.angle_beta   90.00
_cell.angle_gamma   90.00
#
_symmetry.space_group_name_H-M   'P 1'
#
loop_
_entity.id
_entity.type
_entity.pdbx_description
1 polymer ?
#
loop_
_entity_poly.entity_id
_entity_poly.type
_entity_poly.pdbx_seq_one_letter_code
_entity_poly.pdbx_strand_id
1 'polypeptide(L)'
;MDDYEYNPREDNLPESSPIDNQLEEPKPQATEEHNTNNEVQNTDRRSDTVAPEPKPEKESLTLQKDTISTPQTNGNEFISVESHIRCLESLIPMMKTFETPTLEEDELRIEKSIEKIKSMGNEEEKIRMNEIRTSLMTCLLIVEKSAKKEDVKREDTTSLKEFLLVFQSFLFSLKLKELDSFVTRIKRMIKELKDNDKKFPTRNIQLALQSIIEIIAP
;
A
#
# COMPACT_ATOMS: atom_id res chain seq x y z
N MET A 1 8.76 37.46 -68.17
CA MET A 1 9.32 37.75 -66.83
C MET A 1 9.14 36.46 -66.09
N ASP A 2 10.17 35.62 -66.17
CA ASP A 2 10.21 34.28 -65.61
C ASP A 2 11.18 34.35 -64.44
N ASP A 3 10.64 34.27 -63.23
CA ASP A 3 11.43 34.25 -62.00
C ASP A 3 11.74 32.80 -61.62
N TYR A 4 13.04 32.49 -61.64
CA TYR A 4 13.60 31.23 -61.19
C TYR A 4 13.66 31.20 -59.66
N GLU A 5 12.83 30.38 -59.01
CA GLU A 5 12.98 30.07 -57.59
C GLU A 5 13.68 28.71 -57.38
N TYR A 6 14.94 28.86 -56.98
CA TYR A 6 15.67 28.14 -55.93
C TYR A 6 15.32 26.68 -55.61
N ASN A 7 16.35 25.84 -55.75
CA ASN A 7 16.37 24.41 -55.51
C ASN A 7 17.26 24.10 -54.28
N PRO A 8 16.73 23.58 -53.16
CA PRO A 8 17.59 23.06 -52.10
C PRO A 8 17.84 21.56 -52.30
N ARG A 9 19.11 21.22 -52.51
CA ARG A 9 19.67 19.86 -52.46
C ARG A 9 19.49 19.30 -51.05
N GLU A 10 18.81 18.16 -50.93
CA GLU A 10 18.86 17.32 -49.73
C GLU A 10 20.12 16.45 -49.81
N ASP A 11 21.13 16.84 -49.05
CA ASP A 11 22.36 16.09 -48.82
C ASP A 11 22.25 15.27 -47.52
N ASN A 12 22.37 13.95 -47.68
CA ASN A 12 23.12 13.02 -46.83
C ASN A 12 22.63 12.77 -45.38
N LEU A 13 21.83 11.72 -45.21
CA LEU A 13 21.78 10.93 -43.98
C LEU A 13 22.87 9.85 -44.02
N PRO A 14 23.73 9.71 -42.99
CA PRO A 14 24.67 8.60 -42.90
C PRO A 14 23.96 7.31 -42.44
N GLU A 15 24.23 6.24 -43.20
CA GLU A 15 23.88 4.85 -42.90
C GLU A 15 24.35 4.45 -41.49
N SER A 16 23.41 3.94 -40.69
CA SER A 16 23.71 3.30 -39.41
C SER A 16 23.80 1.79 -39.63
N SER A 17 25.01 1.26 -39.65
CA SER A 17 25.26 -0.19 -39.65
C SER A 17 24.74 -0.83 -38.35
N PRO A 18 24.07 -2.00 -38.41
CA PRO A 18 23.74 -2.76 -37.21
C PRO A 18 24.98 -3.50 -36.71
N ILE A 19 25.37 -3.25 -35.46
CA ILE A 19 26.37 -4.04 -34.74
C ILE A 19 25.68 -5.32 -34.25
N ASP A 20 26.14 -6.43 -34.81
CA ASP A 20 25.88 -7.80 -34.43
C ASP A 20 26.54 -8.08 -33.06
N ASN A 21 25.73 -8.17 -32.00
CA ASN A 21 26.18 -8.67 -30.70
C ASN A 21 25.46 -9.98 -30.42
N GLN A 22 26.12 -11.06 -30.83
CA GLN A 22 25.73 -12.42 -30.49
C GLN A 22 25.77 -12.64 -28.97
N LEU A 23 24.75 -13.40 -28.55
CA LEU A 23 24.60 -14.04 -27.25
C LEU A 23 25.90 -14.70 -26.76
N GLU A 24 26.26 -14.43 -25.51
CA GLU A 24 26.94 -15.40 -24.66
C GLU A 24 26.07 -15.63 -23.41
N GLU A 25 25.37 -16.76 -23.40
CA GLU A 25 24.72 -17.32 -22.21
C GLU A 25 25.79 -17.83 -21.22
N PRO A 26 25.71 -17.50 -19.93
CA PRO A 26 26.47 -18.22 -18.92
C PRO A 26 25.78 -19.55 -18.58
N LYS A 27 26.49 -20.64 -18.88
CA LYS A 27 26.19 -22.03 -18.52
C LYS A 27 26.02 -22.20 -16.99
N PRO A 28 25.05 -23.01 -16.51
CA PRO A 28 24.95 -23.38 -15.11
C PRO A 28 25.95 -24.50 -14.77
N GLN A 29 26.74 -24.32 -13.70
CA GLN A 29 27.46 -25.43 -13.08
C GLN A 29 26.59 -26.07 -11.99
N ALA A 30 26.18 -27.30 -12.27
CA ALA A 30 25.76 -28.26 -11.26
C ALA A 30 27.00 -28.88 -10.60
N THR A 31 26.97 -29.09 -9.29
CA THR A 31 27.75 -30.16 -8.67
C THR A 31 26.93 -30.76 -7.54
N GLU A 32 26.66 -32.05 -7.71
CA GLU A 32 25.95 -32.96 -6.82
C GLU A 32 26.78 -33.30 -5.56
N GLU A 33 26.02 -33.51 -4.47
CA GLU A 33 26.10 -34.62 -3.50
C GLU A 33 27.42 -35.03 -2.84
N HIS A 34 27.43 -35.03 -1.50
CA HIS A 34 27.33 -36.30 -0.73
C HIS A 34 27.11 -36.07 0.79
N ASN A 35 26.08 -36.76 1.33
CA ASN A 35 26.00 -37.59 2.56
C ASN A 35 26.93 -37.26 3.77
N THR A 36 26.52 -37.36 5.04
CA THR A 36 25.89 -38.54 5.67
C THR A 36 25.40 -38.20 7.10
N ASN A 37 24.38 -38.94 7.54
CA ASN A 37 23.78 -39.01 8.88
C ASN A 37 24.77 -39.26 10.04
N ASN A 38 24.38 -38.87 11.27
CA ASN A 38 24.42 -39.79 12.41
C ASN A 38 23.51 -39.34 13.57
N GLU A 39 22.59 -40.25 13.89
CA GLU A 39 21.74 -40.31 15.08
C GLU A 39 22.44 -41.13 16.18
N VAL A 40 21.89 -41.05 17.39
CA VAL A 40 21.92 -42.04 18.49
C VAL A 40 22.74 -41.66 19.74
N GLN A 41 21.96 -41.22 20.73
CA GLN A 41 21.88 -41.65 22.14
C GLN A 41 23.14 -42.24 22.82
N ASN A 42 23.42 -41.76 24.03
CA ASN A 42 23.78 -42.66 25.12
C ASN A 42 23.34 -42.13 26.50
N THR A 43 22.83 -43.12 27.25
CA THR A 43 22.36 -43.22 28.62
C THR A 43 23.46 -42.99 29.67
N ASP A 44 23.10 -42.61 30.92
CA ASP A 44 23.30 -43.48 32.10
C ASP A 44 22.61 -42.97 33.39
N ARG A 45 22.57 -43.88 34.37
CA ARG A 45 21.64 -44.15 35.48
C ARG A 45 21.86 -43.43 36.84
N ARG A 46 20.75 -43.46 37.62
CA ARG A 46 20.59 -43.74 39.09
C ARG A 46 21.26 -42.81 40.12
N SER A 47 20.72 -42.55 41.32
CA SER A 47 19.65 -43.19 42.11
C SER A 47 19.16 -42.25 43.26
N ASP A 48 17.86 -42.34 43.57
CA ASP A 48 17.18 -42.40 44.89
C ASP A 48 17.51 -41.33 45.97
N THR A 49 16.56 -40.70 46.68
CA THR A 49 15.63 -41.35 47.65
C THR A 49 14.61 -40.30 48.23
N VAL A 50 13.29 -40.59 48.13
CA VAL A 50 12.16 -40.47 49.13
C VAL A 50 11.93 -39.11 49.88
N ALA A 51 10.73 -38.53 50.10
CA ALA A 51 9.34 -38.99 50.31
C ALA A 51 8.30 -37.84 50.04
N PRO A 52 6.97 -38.12 50.03
CA PRO A 52 5.92 -37.24 49.48
C PRO A 52 4.97 -36.55 50.50
N GLU A 53 4.18 -35.60 49.95
CA GLU A 53 2.94 -34.91 50.42
C GLU A 53 3.09 -33.45 50.90
N PRO A 54 2.06 -32.56 50.75
CA PRO A 54 0.69 -32.77 50.23
C PRO A 54 0.28 -31.84 49.06
N LYS A 55 -0.82 -32.19 48.38
CA LYS A 55 -1.58 -31.32 47.45
C LYS A 55 -2.14 -30.10 48.19
N PRO A 56 -2.36 -28.98 47.49
CA PRO A 56 -3.58 -28.22 47.69
C PRO A 56 -4.34 -28.00 46.39
N GLU A 57 -5.65 -27.96 46.60
CA GLU A 57 -6.73 -27.98 45.64
C GLU A 57 -6.82 -26.67 44.85
N LYS A 58 -7.38 -26.79 43.65
CA LYS A 58 -7.69 -25.69 42.74
C LYS A 58 -8.84 -24.86 43.32
N GLU A 59 -8.54 -23.70 43.89
CA GLU A 59 -9.52 -22.62 44.00
C GLU A 59 -9.50 -21.79 42.73
N SER A 60 -10.52 -22.00 41.91
CA SER A 60 -10.83 -21.23 40.71
C SER A 60 -11.28 -19.81 41.08
N LEU A 61 -10.35 -18.87 41.06
CA LEU A 61 -10.66 -17.44 40.94
C LEU A 61 -11.19 -17.17 39.54
N THR A 62 -12.51 -17.03 39.44
CA THR A 62 -13.20 -16.54 38.25
C THR A 62 -12.88 -15.06 38.07
N LEU A 63 -11.80 -14.77 37.34
CA LEU A 63 -11.54 -13.44 36.82
C LEU A 63 -12.47 -13.23 35.60
N GLN A 64 -13.66 -12.70 35.84
CA GLN A 64 -14.49 -12.12 34.77
C GLN A 64 -13.76 -10.89 34.22
N LYS A 65 -12.91 -11.12 33.21
CA LYS A 65 -12.55 -10.10 32.24
C LYS A 65 -13.61 -10.16 31.15
N ASP A 66 -14.55 -9.23 31.21
CA ASP A 66 -15.36 -8.79 30.08
C ASP A 66 -14.41 -8.29 28.98
N THR A 67 -13.85 -9.25 28.25
CA THR A 67 -13.17 -9.00 26.99
C THR A 67 -14.30 -8.93 25.99
N ILE A 68 -14.80 -7.71 25.76
CA ILE A 68 -15.59 -7.42 24.57
C ILE A 68 -14.64 -7.63 23.40
N SER A 69 -14.52 -8.89 22.97
CA SER A 69 -13.86 -9.27 21.74
C SER A 69 -14.77 -8.77 20.63
N THR A 70 -14.47 -7.59 20.10
CA THR A 70 -14.99 -7.20 18.80
C THR A 70 -14.70 -8.36 17.84
N PRO A 71 -15.72 -8.90 17.13
CA PRO A 71 -15.50 -9.95 16.16
C PRO A 71 -14.42 -9.48 15.19
N GLN A 72 -13.36 -10.26 15.08
CA GLN A 72 -12.31 -9.99 14.11
C GLN A 72 -12.92 -10.29 12.74
N THR A 73 -13.53 -9.27 12.12
CA THR A 73 -14.23 -9.42 10.84
C THR A 73 -13.20 -9.79 9.77
N ASN A 74 -13.49 -10.86 9.03
CA ASN A 74 -12.57 -11.48 8.06
C ASN A 74 -12.25 -10.55 6.87
N GLY A 75 -12.80 -9.33 6.86
CA GLY A 75 -12.59 -8.30 5.85
C GLY A 75 -13.28 -8.56 4.50
N ASN A 76 -13.88 -9.73 4.34
CA ASN A 76 -14.68 -10.09 3.17
C ASN A 76 -16.12 -9.54 3.24
N GLU A 77 -16.46 -8.83 4.32
CA GLU A 77 -17.73 -8.16 4.49
C GLU A 77 -17.82 -6.96 3.55
N PHE A 78 -18.96 -6.81 2.90
CA PHE A 78 -19.29 -5.62 2.14
C PHE A 78 -19.51 -4.44 3.07
N ILE A 79 -19.03 -3.28 2.67
CA ILE A 79 -19.32 -2.05 3.39
C ILE A 79 -20.75 -1.60 3.11
N SER A 80 -21.32 -0.84 4.04
CA SER A 80 -22.63 -0.22 3.81
C SER A 80 -22.57 0.81 2.67
N VAL A 81 -23.71 1.05 2.00
CA VAL A 81 -23.87 2.13 1.01
C VAL A 81 -23.42 3.48 1.58
N GLU A 82 -23.78 3.78 2.83
CA GLU A 82 -23.40 5.02 3.50
C GLU A 82 -21.86 5.12 3.69
N SER A 83 -21.23 4.01 4.08
CA SER A 83 -19.78 3.93 4.20
C SER A 83 -19.09 4.13 2.85
N HIS A 84 -19.62 3.56 1.77
CA HIS A 84 -19.11 3.73 0.41
C HIS A 84 -19.18 5.19 -0.03
N ILE A 85 -20.34 5.82 0.08
CA ILE A 85 -20.52 7.25 -0.24
C ILE A 85 -19.54 8.10 0.58
N ARG A 86 -19.40 7.82 1.88
CA ARG A 86 -18.48 8.56 2.75
C ARG A 86 -17.01 8.41 2.33
N CYS A 87 -16.60 7.23 1.87
CA CYS A 87 -15.26 7.02 1.31
C CYS A 87 -15.02 7.92 0.10
N LEU A 88 -15.98 7.96 -0.83
CA LEU A 88 -15.93 8.79 -2.03
C LEU A 88 -15.90 10.28 -1.70
N GLU A 89 -16.83 10.75 -0.87
CA GLU A 89 -16.90 12.15 -0.44
C GLU A 89 -15.62 12.60 0.30
N SER A 90 -14.96 11.68 1.01
CA SER A 90 -13.72 11.97 1.74
C SER A 90 -12.49 12.14 0.83
N LEU A 91 -12.50 11.58 -0.38
CA LEU A 91 -11.39 11.73 -1.32
C LEU A 91 -11.28 13.14 -1.88
N ILE A 92 -12.42 13.81 -2.14
CA ILE A 92 -12.44 15.13 -2.78
C ILE A 92 -11.62 16.17 -1.96
N PRO A 93 -11.81 16.32 -0.64
CA PRO A 93 -10.97 17.21 0.17
C PRO A 93 -9.49 16.81 0.18
N MET A 94 -9.18 15.50 0.15
CA MET A 94 -7.80 15.02 0.10
C MET A 94 -7.13 15.43 -1.21
N MET A 95 -7.81 15.25 -2.34
CA MET A 95 -7.33 15.66 -3.67
C MET A 95 -7.10 17.17 -3.75
N LYS A 96 -8.06 17.97 -3.25
CA LYS A 96 -7.96 19.43 -3.19
C LYS A 96 -6.80 19.93 -2.34
N THR A 97 -6.49 19.24 -1.24
CA THR A 97 -5.39 19.60 -0.34
C THR A 97 -4.03 19.48 -1.02
N PHE A 98 -3.87 18.54 -1.96
CA PHE A 98 -2.62 18.35 -2.69
C PHE A 98 -2.52 19.17 -3.98
N GLU A 99 -3.54 19.97 -4.30
CA GLU A 99 -3.61 20.81 -5.51
C GLU A 99 -3.19 20.08 -6.79
N THR A 100 -3.47 18.78 -6.90
CA THR A 100 -3.05 17.95 -8.04
C THR A 100 -3.92 18.30 -9.26
N PRO A 101 -3.42 19.07 -10.25
CA PRO A 101 -4.25 19.61 -11.33
C PRO A 101 -4.70 18.53 -12.32
N THR A 102 -4.21 17.30 -12.16
CA THR A 102 -4.43 16.16 -13.04
C THR A 102 -5.55 15.22 -12.57
N LEU A 103 -6.32 15.62 -11.55
CA LEU A 103 -7.39 14.81 -10.96
C LEU A 103 -8.82 15.31 -11.24
N GLU A 104 -9.01 16.23 -12.18
CA GLU A 104 -10.37 16.73 -12.52
C GLU A 104 -11.29 15.62 -13.04
N GLU A 105 -10.77 14.74 -13.91
CA GLU A 105 -11.52 13.57 -14.41
C GLU A 105 -11.86 12.60 -13.28
N ASP A 106 -10.93 12.42 -12.34
CA ASP A 106 -11.10 11.57 -11.18
C ASP A 106 -12.13 12.17 -10.19
N GLU A 107 -12.18 13.49 -10.01
CA GLU A 107 -13.21 14.18 -9.21
C GLU A 107 -14.59 13.98 -9.86
N LEU A 108 -14.72 14.17 -11.17
CA LEU A 108 -15.95 13.92 -11.90
C LEU A 108 -16.39 12.45 -11.82
N ARG A 109 -15.43 11.51 -11.84
CA ARG A 109 -15.70 10.08 -11.67
C ARG A 109 -16.28 9.79 -10.29
N ILE A 110 -15.67 10.34 -9.24
CA ILE A 110 -16.17 10.24 -7.86
C ILE A 110 -17.59 10.78 -7.74
N GLU A 111 -17.86 11.97 -8.30
CA GLU A 111 -19.18 12.59 -8.26
C GLU A 111 -20.25 11.74 -8.95
N LYS A 112 -19.96 11.20 -10.13
CA LYS A 112 -20.85 10.28 -10.86
C LYS A 112 -21.12 8.99 -10.07
N SER A 113 -20.09 8.39 -9.47
CA SER A 113 -20.27 7.20 -8.63
C SER A 113 -21.16 7.50 -7.42
N ILE A 114 -20.99 8.66 -6.76
CA ILE A 114 -21.85 9.08 -5.66
C ILE A 114 -23.30 9.22 -6.12
N GLU A 115 -23.56 9.86 -7.27
CA GLU A 115 -24.91 10.02 -7.82
C GLU A 115 -25.55 8.67 -8.18
N LYS A 116 -24.78 7.77 -8.81
CA LYS A 116 -25.19 6.40 -9.13
C LYS A 116 -25.61 5.64 -7.87
N ILE A 117 -24.77 5.67 -6.84
CA ILE A 117 -25.02 4.98 -5.58
C ILE A 117 -26.25 5.57 -4.85
N LYS A 118 -26.44 6.89 -4.89
CA LYS A 118 -27.60 7.56 -4.28
C LYS A 118 -28.91 7.24 -4.99
N SER A 119 -28.90 7.05 -6.30
CA SER A 119 -30.10 6.80 -7.12
C SER A 119 -30.50 5.32 -7.18
N MET A 120 -29.52 4.42 -7.29
CA MET A 120 -29.75 2.99 -7.55
C MET A 120 -29.22 2.05 -6.46
N GLY A 121 -28.54 2.58 -5.43
CA GLY A 121 -27.78 1.78 -4.47
C GLY A 121 -26.44 1.30 -5.04
N ASN A 122 -25.77 0.39 -4.33
CA ASN A 122 -24.44 -0.12 -4.72
C ASN A 122 -24.45 -1.59 -5.14
N GLU A 123 -25.58 -2.14 -5.58
CA GLU A 123 -25.71 -3.57 -5.87
C GLU A 123 -24.73 -4.07 -6.95
N GLU A 124 -24.42 -3.22 -7.93
CA GLU A 124 -23.44 -3.50 -9.00
C GLU A 124 -21.99 -3.21 -8.60
N GLU A 125 -21.78 -2.36 -7.60
CA GLU A 125 -20.47 -1.78 -7.22
C GLU A 125 -20.20 -2.01 -5.74
N LYS A 126 -20.53 -3.21 -5.23
CA LYS A 126 -20.31 -3.53 -3.83
C LYS A 126 -18.82 -3.64 -3.55
N ILE A 127 -18.36 -2.85 -2.59
CA ILE A 127 -16.98 -2.87 -2.12
C ILE A 127 -16.90 -3.64 -0.82
N ARG A 128 -15.91 -4.53 -0.74
CA ARG A 128 -15.51 -5.24 0.47
C ARG A 128 -14.52 -4.42 1.28
N MET A 129 -14.54 -4.60 2.59
CA MET A 129 -13.58 -3.95 3.48
C MET A 129 -12.11 -4.26 3.10
N ASN A 130 -11.82 -5.47 2.61
CA ASN A 130 -10.49 -5.84 2.13
C ASN A 130 -10.06 -5.08 0.87
N GLU A 131 -11.00 -4.69 0.00
CA GLU A 131 -10.70 -3.87 -1.18
C GLU A 131 -10.28 -2.46 -0.75
N ILE A 132 -10.99 -1.85 0.23
CA ILE A 132 -10.57 -0.59 0.87
C ILE A 132 -9.18 -0.74 1.50
N ARG A 133 -8.97 -1.76 2.34
CA ARG A 133 -7.67 -1.94 3.00
C ARG A 133 -6.52 -2.09 1.99
N THR A 134 -6.77 -2.83 0.92
CA THR A 134 -5.79 -3.06 -0.14
C THR A 134 -5.46 -1.74 -0.84
N SER A 135 -6.47 -0.97 -1.23
CA SER A 135 -6.25 0.30 -1.93
C SER A 135 -5.53 1.34 -1.07
N LEU A 136 -5.89 1.45 0.22
CA LEU A 136 -5.18 2.29 1.19
C LEU A 136 -3.72 1.87 1.38
N MET A 137 -3.46 0.55 1.43
CA MET A 137 -2.10 0.02 1.56
C MET A 137 -1.29 0.29 0.29
N THR A 138 -1.87 0.11 -0.89
CA THR A 138 -1.24 0.41 -2.17
C THR A 138 -0.86 1.88 -2.27
N CYS A 139 -1.80 2.78 -1.94
CA CYS A 139 -1.56 4.22 -1.85
C CYS A 139 -0.35 4.55 -0.95
N LEU A 140 -0.33 3.97 0.27
CA LEU A 140 0.77 4.17 1.21
C LEU A 140 2.11 3.62 0.68
N LEU A 141 2.11 2.45 0.04
CA LEU A 141 3.31 1.84 -0.51
C LEU A 141 3.91 2.68 -1.64
N ILE A 142 3.08 3.25 -2.52
CA ILE A 142 3.52 4.11 -3.62
C ILE A 142 4.34 5.29 -3.07
N VAL A 143 3.81 6.00 -2.07
CA VAL A 143 4.50 7.16 -1.50
C VAL A 143 5.71 6.74 -0.66
N GLU A 144 5.60 5.67 0.15
CA GLU A 144 6.66 5.23 1.06
C GLU A 144 7.90 4.74 0.28
N LYS A 145 7.69 3.97 -0.78
CA LYS A 145 8.78 3.46 -1.63
C LYS A 145 9.44 4.54 -2.47
N SER A 146 8.72 5.62 -2.74
CA SER A 146 9.21 6.76 -3.50
C SER A 146 9.97 7.78 -2.66
N ALA A 147 9.79 7.75 -1.34
CA ALA A 147 10.32 8.74 -0.43
C ALA A 147 11.81 8.54 -0.13
N LYS A 148 12.60 9.59 -0.33
CA LYS A 148 14.05 9.64 -0.10
C LYS A 148 14.40 10.82 0.81
N LYS A 149 15.55 10.75 1.50
CA LYS A 149 16.04 11.86 2.33
C LYS A 149 16.56 13.03 1.50
N GLU A 150 17.08 12.72 0.32
CA GLU A 150 17.65 13.70 -0.60
C GLU A 150 16.61 14.14 -1.62
N ASP A 151 16.64 15.43 -1.96
CA ASP A 151 15.78 15.98 -3.01
C ASP A 151 16.12 15.34 -4.37
N VAL A 152 15.08 14.92 -5.09
CA VAL A 152 15.23 14.48 -6.47
C VAL A 152 15.49 15.72 -7.32
N LYS A 153 16.68 15.81 -7.92
CA LYS A 153 17.04 16.95 -8.78
C LYS A 153 16.06 17.02 -9.97
N ARG A 154 15.49 18.21 -10.21
CA ARG A 154 14.61 18.56 -11.35
C ARG A 154 13.18 18.04 -11.28
N GLU A 155 12.66 17.73 -10.10
CA GLU A 155 11.26 17.34 -9.93
C GLU A 155 10.67 18.05 -8.72
N ASP A 156 9.40 18.47 -8.81
CA ASP A 156 8.67 19.01 -7.68
C ASP A 156 8.45 17.89 -6.66
N THR A 157 8.77 18.17 -5.40
CA THR A 157 8.68 17.19 -4.33
C THR A 157 7.83 17.72 -3.18
N THR A 158 7.19 16.81 -2.47
CA THR A 158 6.45 17.09 -1.25
C THR A 158 6.97 16.25 -0.08
N SER A 159 6.63 16.67 1.13
CA SER A 159 6.95 15.96 2.37
C SER A 159 6.11 14.69 2.53
N LEU A 160 6.77 13.58 2.87
CA LEU A 160 6.08 12.35 3.27
C LEU A 160 5.27 12.56 4.54
N LYS A 161 5.79 13.33 5.51
CA LYS A 161 5.07 13.66 6.73
C LYS A 161 3.79 14.47 6.44
N GLU A 162 3.85 15.46 5.58
CA GLU A 162 2.67 16.25 5.18
C GLU A 162 1.64 15.37 4.49
N PHE A 163 2.05 14.52 3.55
CA PHE A 163 1.17 13.54 2.93
C PHE A 163 0.47 12.66 3.97
N LEU A 164 1.22 12.10 4.92
CA LEU A 164 0.68 11.22 5.96
C LEU A 164 -0.30 11.94 6.90
N LEU A 165 -0.13 13.24 7.15
CA LEU A 165 -1.07 14.03 7.95
C LEU A 165 -2.41 14.22 7.25
N VAL A 166 -2.39 14.52 5.95
CA VAL A 166 -3.60 14.61 5.13
C VAL A 166 -4.25 13.23 5.02
N PHE A 167 -3.47 12.19 4.75
CA PHE A 167 -3.95 10.81 4.68
C PHE A 167 -4.56 10.33 6.00
N GLN A 168 -3.97 10.70 7.14
CA GLN A 168 -4.55 10.42 8.45
C GLN A 168 -5.91 11.11 8.63
N SER A 169 -6.03 12.36 8.19
CA SER A 169 -7.29 13.12 8.27
C SER A 169 -8.38 12.47 7.41
N PHE A 170 -8.01 12.01 6.21
CA PHE A 170 -8.88 11.19 5.36
C PHE A 170 -9.31 9.89 6.05
N LEU A 171 -8.39 9.12 6.64
CA LEU A 171 -8.76 7.89 7.35
C LEU A 171 -9.75 8.15 8.50
N PHE A 172 -9.63 9.27 9.19
CA PHE A 172 -10.57 9.65 10.24
C PHE A 172 -11.96 10.01 9.70
N SER A 173 -12.05 10.64 8.51
CA SER A 173 -13.34 10.99 7.93
C SER A 173 -14.12 9.75 7.46
N LEU A 174 -13.45 8.62 7.17
CA LEU A 174 -14.10 7.36 6.83
C LEU A 174 -14.97 6.81 7.99
N LYS A 175 -14.58 7.07 9.24
CA LYS A 175 -15.24 6.53 10.45
C LYS A 175 -15.45 5.00 10.39
N LEU A 176 -14.46 4.27 9.86
CA LEU A 176 -14.43 2.81 9.77
C LEU A 176 -13.52 2.26 10.86
N LYS A 177 -14.10 1.56 11.86
CA LYS A 177 -13.36 1.01 13.00
C LYS A 177 -12.37 -0.07 12.57
N GLU A 178 -12.68 -0.74 11.47
CA GLU A 178 -11.89 -1.77 10.80
C GLU A 178 -10.52 -1.25 10.32
N LEU A 179 -10.31 0.06 10.31
CA LEU A 179 -9.08 0.76 9.93
C LEU A 179 -8.28 1.30 11.12
N ASP A 180 -8.71 1.08 12.37
CA ASP A 180 -8.03 1.64 13.57
C ASP A 180 -6.56 1.20 13.69
N SER A 181 -6.26 -0.04 13.31
CA SER A 181 -4.88 -0.56 13.27
C SER A 181 -4.04 0.15 12.19
N PHE A 182 -4.64 0.45 11.04
CA PHE A 182 -4.02 1.19 9.95
C PHE A 182 -3.76 2.65 10.36
N VAL A 183 -4.74 3.32 10.98
CA VAL A 183 -4.57 4.66 11.57
C VAL A 183 -3.43 4.68 12.59
N THR A 184 -3.34 3.65 13.43
CA THR A 184 -2.25 3.53 14.42
C THR A 184 -0.89 3.38 13.74
N ARG A 185 -0.80 2.66 12.62
CA ARG A 185 0.42 2.57 11.80
C ARG A 185 0.80 3.94 11.23
N ILE A 186 -0.14 4.68 10.64
CA ILE A 186 0.13 6.03 10.09
C ILE A 186 0.64 6.97 11.19
N LYS A 187 0.00 6.99 12.37
CA LYS A 187 0.46 7.78 13.52
C LYS A 187 1.90 7.47 13.94
N ARG A 188 2.31 6.21 13.86
CA ARG A 188 3.68 5.79 14.17
C ARG A 188 4.66 6.34 13.14
N MET A 189 4.35 6.18 11.85
CA MET A 189 5.17 6.69 10.75
C MET A 189 5.37 8.21 10.85
N ILE A 190 4.31 8.97 11.15
CA ILE A 190 4.40 10.43 11.35
C ILE A 190 5.37 10.79 12.48
N LYS A 191 5.36 10.04 13.60
CA LYS A 191 6.28 10.27 14.72
C LYS A 191 7.73 9.97 14.33
N GLU A 192 7.97 8.91 13.58
CA GLU A 192 9.30 8.52 13.10
C GLU A 192 9.90 9.55 12.13
N LEU A 193 9.05 10.24 11.36
CA LEU A 193 9.46 11.30 10.42
C LEU A 193 9.63 12.68 11.07
N LYS A 194 9.43 12.83 12.39
CA LYS A 194 9.46 14.13 13.06
C LYS A 194 10.76 14.90 12.83
N ASP A 195 11.89 14.19 12.91
CA ASP A 195 13.25 14.77 12.84
C ASP A 195 14.02 14.33 11.57
N ASN A 196 13.43 13.44 10.76
CA ASN A 196 14.05 12.85 9.58
C ASN A 196 13.02 12.68 8.47
N ASP A 197 12.35 13.77 8.11
CA ASP A 197 11.36 13.75 7.06
C ASP A 197 11.99 13.34 5.72
N LYS A 198 11.19 12.68 4.90
CA LYS A 198 11.55 12.24 3.56
C LYS A 198 10.68 12.97 2.56
N LYS A 199 11.18 13.13 1.35
CA LYS A 199 10.43 13.74 0.26
C LYS A 199 10.26 12.79 -0.90
N PHE A 200 9.20 12.99 -1.66
CA PHE A 200 8.89 12.19 -2.84
C PHE A 200 8.29 13.07 -3.95
N PRO A 201 8.37 12.64 -5.22
CA PRO A 201 7.78 13.36 -6.34
C PRO A 201 6.28 13.64 -6.20
N THR A 202 5.85 14.86 -6.49
CA THR A 202 4.43 15.26 -6.43
C THR A 202 3.55 14.40 -7.35
N ARG A 203 4.05 13.97 -8.53
CA ARG A 203 3.32 13.06 -9.42
C ARG A 203 2.91 11.73 -8.76
N ASN A 204 3.63 11.29 -7.72
CA ASN A 204 3.29 10.03 -7.05
C ASN A 204 2.10 10.19 -6.10
N ILE A 205 1.70 11.43 -5.76
CA ILE A 205 0.42 11.68 -5.08
C ILE A 205 -0.73 11.26 -5.99
N GLN A 206 -0.69 11.66 -7.27
CA GLN A 206 -1.70 11.28 -8.25
C GLN A 206 -1.81 9.76 -8.38
N LEU A 207 -0.69 9.07 -8.62
CA LEU A 207 -0.66 7.61 -8.74
C LEU A 207 -1.20 6.93 -7.46
N ALA A 208 -0.82 7.46 -6.29
CA ALA A 208 -1.27 6.92 -5.01
C ALA A 208 -2.78 7.11 -4.81
N LEU A 209 -3.33 8.28 -5.18
CA LEU A 209 -4.76 8.55 -5.07
C LEU A 209 -5.56 7.72 -6.07
N GLN A 210 -5.11 7.63 -7.33
CA GLN A 210 -5.75 6.81 -8.37
C GLN A 210 -5.89 5.35 -7.93
N SER A 211 -4.88 4.79 -7.24
CA SER A 211 -4.98 3.42 -6.69
C SER A 211 -6.14 3.22 -5.71
N ILE A 212 -6.62 4.28 -5.06
CA ILE A 212 -7.83 4.25 -4.23
C ILE A 212 -9.07 4.34 -5.12
N ILE A 213 -9.10 5.35 -6.01
CA ILE A 213 -10.27 5.67 -6.85
C ILE A 213 -10.61 4.50 -7.77
N GLU A 214 -9.63 3.81 -8.34
CA GLU A 214 -9.85 2.63 -9.20
C GLU A 214 -10.59 1.49 -8.51
N ILE A 215 -10.44 1.40 -7.19
CA ILE A 215 -11.11 0.36 -6.39
C ILE A 215 -12.46 0.85 -5.87
N ILE A 216 -12.56 2.14 -5.51
CA ILE A 216 -13.76 2.65 -4.82
C ILE A 216 -14.76 3.40 -5.70
N ALA A 217 -14.34 3.82 -6.88
CA ALA A 217 -15.16 4.35 -7.96
C ALA A 217 -14.76 3.64 -9.27
N PRO A 218 -15.13 2.35 -9.43
CA PRO A 218 -14.84 1.57 -10.63
C PRO A 218 -15.62 2.04 -11.87
#